data_AF-A0A3D5S205-F1
#
_entry.id   AF-A0A3D5S205-F1
#
_cell.length_a   1.000
_cell.length_b   1.000
_cell.length_c   1.000
_cell.angle_alpha   90.00
_cell.angle_beta   90.00
_cell.angle_gamma   90.00
#
_symmetry.space_group_name_H-M   'P 1'
#
loop_
_entity.id
_entity.type
_entity.pdbx_description
1 polymer ?
#
loop_
_entity_poly.entity_id
_entity_poly.type
_entity_poly.pdbx_seq_one_letter_code
_entity_poly.pdbx_strand_id
1 'polypeptide(L)'
;MVWADAVLTPSEILKIRDLVDQQGWITGEDKKFIMSYLDPQNPPKPSSLKRWLEEIRKVSGNLTKDMKKSLVDIGIELARLNARNQNDESLDLARAPLTDLEEALGILSREAAYHLRFHQQDSMAGTEETGNSELLASEVRELLEGDNKDLIRKVKIILSDPEFAYYQGESKREYREQVLKWCQYLAEQGFGSLAYPKFAGGQEDMKGYFTVMETLSYHDLSMVIKFGVQFGLWGMSVYFLGTEKHHQKYLKDIGSL
;
A
#
# COMPACT_ATOMS: atom_id res chain seq x y z
N MET A 1 -14.90 -2.93 3.92
CA MET A 1 -14.82 -1.47 4.06
C MET A 1 -14.98 -0.98 5.47
N VAL A 2 -15.87 -1.56 6.28
CA VAL A 2 -16.03 -1.22 7.70
C VAL A 2 -14.71 -1.33 8.50
N TRP A 3 -13.75 -2.09 7.97
CA TRP A 3 -12.38 -2.22 8.49
C TRP A 3 -11.32 -1.51 7.64
N ALA A 4 -11.70 -0.60 6.74
CA ALA A 4 -10.77 0.02 5.78
C ALA A 4 -9.70 0.89 6.45
N ASP A 5 -10.04 1.53 7.56
CA ASP A 5 -9.17 2.36 8.41
C ASP A 5 -8.77 1.66 9.72
N ALA A 6 -9.08 0.37 9.85
CA ALA A 6 -8.89 -0.46 11.04
C ALA A 6 -9.61 0.05 12.31
N VAL A 7 -10.54 1.01 12.20
CA VAL A 7 -11.28 1.56 13.33
C VAL A 7 -12.77 1.41 13.07
N LEU A 8 -13.43 0.61 13.92
CA LEU A 8 -14.87 0.43 13.85
C LEU A 8 -15.54 1.24 14.98
N THR A 9 -16.26 2.29 14.62
CA THR A 9 -16.89 3.19 15.60
C THR A 9 -18.19 2.60 16.16
N PRO A 10 -18.58 2.93 17.40
CA PRO A 10 -19.84 2.45 17.98
C PRO A 10 -21.07 2.81 17.13
N SER A 11 -21.07 3.99 16.50
CA SER A 11 -22.16 4.45 15.63
C SER A 11 -22.32 3.59 14.38
N GLU A 12 -21.22 3.15 13.78
CA GLU A 12 -21.24 2.26 12.62
C GLU A 12 -21.72 0.86 13.01
N ILE A 13 -21.29 0.33 14.16
CA ILE A 13 -21.76 -0.96 14.69
C ILE A 13 -23.28 -0.93 14.89
N LEU A 14 -23.80 0.13 15.52
CA LEU A 14 -25.24 0.28 15.75
C LEU A 14 -26.02 0.33 14.43
N LYS A 15 -25.56 1.13 13.45
CA LYS A 15 -26.20 1.20 12.12
C LYS A 15 -26.22 -0.14 11.41
N ILE A 16 -25.11 -0.88 11.43
CA ILE A 16 -25.04 -2.21 10.80
C ILE A 16 -25.96 -3.19 11.53
N ARG A 17 -26.01 -3.14 12.88
CA ARG A 17 -26.90 -3.98 13.68
C ARG A 17 -28.36 -3.70 13.38
N ASP A 18 -28.78 -2.44 13.38
CA ASP A 18 -30.15 -2.04 13.11
C ASP A 18 -30.59 -2.53 11.72
N LEU A 19 -29.73 -2.40 10.72
CA LEU A 19 -30.00 -2.90 9.37
C LEU A 19 -30.18 -4.42 9.33
N VAL A 20 -29.23 -5.15 9.93
CA VAL A 20 -29.25 -6.62 10.00
C VAL A 20 -30.49 -7.10 10.75
N ASP A 21 -30.94 -6.37 11.76
CA ASP A 21 -32.14 -6.71 12.52
C ASP A 21 -33.44 -6.50 11.76
N GLN A 22 -33.47 -5.53 10.85
CA GLN A 22 -34.61 -5.25 9.97
C GLN A 22 -34.75 -6.26 8.81
N GLN A 23 -33.71 -7.06 8.52
CA GLN A 23 -33.76 -8.04 7.43
C GLN A 23 -34.44 -9.35 7.88
N GLY A 24 -35.65 -9.60 7.36
CA GLY A 24 -36.41 -10.82 7.67
C GLY A 24 -35.81 -12.12 7.10
N TRP A 25 -34.87 -12.02 6.16
CA TRP A 25 -34.21 -13.16 5.50
C TRP A 25 -32.91 -13.60 6.18
N ILE A 26 -32.37 -12.81 7.13
CA ILE A 26 -31.14 -13.14 7.87
C ILE A 26 -31.49 -13.96 9.11
N THR A 27 -30.99 -15.19 9.20
CA THR A 27 -31.30 -16.09 10.33
C THR A 27 -30.57 -15.67 11.61
N GLY A 28 -31.03 -16.16 12.76
CA GLY A 28 -30.36 -15.88 14.04
C GLY A 28 -28.90 -16.36 14.09
N GLU A 29 -28.55 -17.40 13.34
CA GLU A 29 -27.16 -17.87 13.21
C GLU A 29 -26.33 -16.90 12.35
N ASP A 30 -26.88 -16.43 11.23
CA ASP A 30 -26.23 -15.44 10.35
C ASP A 30 -25.98 -14.11 11.09
N LYS A 31 -26.95 -13.67 11.91
CA LYS A 31 -26.78 -12.48 12.75
C LYS A 31 -25.59 -12.63 13.70
N LYS A 32 -25.47 -13.77 14.38
CA LYS A 32 -24.31 -14.05 15.26
C LYS A 32 -23.00 -14.08 14.48
N PHE A 33 -23.00 -14.67 13.29
CA PHE A 33 -21.83 -14.71 12.41
C PHE A 33 -21.39 -13.30 12.01
N ILE A 34 -22.30 -12.46 11.51
CA ILE A 34 -22.00 -11.07 11.12
C ILE A 34 -21.47 -10.28 12.33
N MET A 35 -22.13 -10.38 13.49
CA MET A 35 -21.71 -9.67 14.70
C MET A 35 -20.32 -10.09 15.19
N SER A 36 -19.90 -11.33 14.96
CA SER A 36 -18.55 -11.79 15.32
C SER A 36 -17.43 -11.07 14.55
N TYR A 37 -17.72 -10.54 13.36
CA TYR A 37 -16.78 -9.76 12.55
C TYR A 37 -16.88 -8.24 12.77
N LEU A 38 -17.81 -7.80 13.62
CA LEU A 38 -18.00 -6.40 14.01
C LEU A 38 -17.50 -6.13 15.43
N ASP A 39 -16.74 -7.05 16.02
CA ASP A 39 -16.14 -6.89 17.34
C ASP A 39 -14.78 -6.16 17.24
N PRO A 40 -14.66 -4.92 17.76
CA PRO A 40 -13.39 -4.18 17.77
C PRO A 40 -12.27 -4.88 18.55
N GLN A 41 -12.60 -5.73 19.54
CA GLN A 41 -11.60 -6.45 20.32
C GLN A 41 -11.09 -7.71 19.61
N ASN A 42 -11.81 -8.19 18.60
CA ASN A 42 -11.45 -9.36 17.83
C ASN A 42 -11.57 -9.08 16.32
N PRO A 43 -10.74 -8.16 15.77
CA PRO A 43 -10.79 -7.80 14.37
C PRO A 43 -10.48 -9.01 13.47
N PRO A 44 -11.01 -9.03 12.23
CA PRO A 44 -10.64 -10.04 11.26
C PRO A 44 -9.12 -10.06 11.03
N LYS A 45 -8.53 -11.25 10.96
CA LYS A 45 -7.09 -11.39 10.65
C LYS A 45 -6.76 -10.83 9.27
N PRO A 46 -5.56 -10.24 9.05
CA PRO A 46 -5.14 -9.73 7.74
C PRO A 46 -5.26 -10.75 6.61
N SER A 47 -4.97 -12.03 6.89
CA SER A 47 -5.11 -13.13 5.94
C SER A 47 -6.57 -13.34 5.48
N SER A 48 -7.54 -13.20 6.39
CA SER A 48 -8.97 -13.29 6.08
C SER A 48 -9.41 -12.12 5.21
N LEU A 49 -8.96 -10.90 5.54
CA LEU A 49 -9.24 -9.71 4.73
C LEU A 49 -8.66 -9.83 3.32
N LYS A 50 -7.42 -10.34 3.19
CA LYS A 50 -6.79 -10.60 1.88
C LYS A 50 -7.57 -11.63 1.07
N ARG A 51 -8.01 -12.72 1.70
CA ARG A 51 -8.86 -13.73 1.05
C ARG A 51 -10.18 -13.14 0.56
N TRP A 52 -10.85 -12.31 1.37
CA TRP A 52 -12.08 -11.64 0.94
C TRP A 52 -11.84 -10.70 -0.24
N LEU A 53 -10.74 -9.96 -0.22
CA LEU A 53 -10.36 -9.08 -1.33
C LEU A 53 -10.11 -9.88 -2.62
N GLU A 54 -9.46 -11.04 -2.55
CA GLU A 54 -9.25 -11.93 -3.70
C GLU A 54 -10.58 -12.44 -4.28
N GLU A 55 -11.51 -12.86 -3.42
CA GLU A 55 -12.85 -13.29 -3.87
C GLU A 55 -13.64 -12.14 -4.52
N ILE A 56 -13.63 -10.96 -3.92
CA ILE A 56 -14.25 -9.75 -4.50
C ILE A 56 -13.66 -9.46 -5.90
N ARG A 57 -12.34 -9.57 -6.05
CA ARG A 57 -11.66 -9.32 -7.32
C ARG A 57 -12.04 -10.32 -8.40
N LYS A 58 -12.14 -11.62 -8.07
CA LYS A 58 -12.59 -12.65 -9.03
C LYS A 58 -13.94 -12.32 -9.64
N VAL A 59 -14.89 -11.87 -8.82
CA VAL A 59 -16.24 -11.50 -9.26
C VAL A 59 -16.21 -10.22 -10.08
N SER A 60 -15.43 -9.22 -9.65
CA SER A 60 -15.38 -7.89 -10.25
C SER A 60 -14.98 -7.89 -11.74
N GLY A 61 -14.23 -8.89 -12.20
CA GLY A 61 -13.84 -9.04 -13.60
C GLY A 61 -15.04 -9.21 -14.54
N ASN A 62 -16.03 -10.00 -14.12
CA ASN A 62 -17.16 -10.46 -14.95
C ASN A 62 -18.37 -9.49 -14.97
N LEU A 63 -18.31 -8.40 -14.20
CA LEU A 63 -19.41 -7.43 -14.09
C LEU A 63 -19.51 -6.47 -15.28
N THR A 64 -20.73 -6.00 -15.58
CA THR A 64 -20.97 -4.92 -16.57
C THR A 64 -20.38 -3.59 -16.08
N LYS A 65 -20.07 -2.66 -17.00
CA LYS A 65 -19.45 -1.35 -16.66
C LYS A 65 -20.24 -0.54 -15.62
N ASP A 66 -21.56 -0.71 -15.53
CA ASP A 66 -22.40 0.04 -14.59
C ASP A 66 -22.50 -0.64 -13.22
N MET A 67 -22.66 -1.97 -13.19
CA MET A 67 -22.56 -2.75 -11.94
C MET A 67 -21.19 -2.61 -11.31
N LYS A 68 -20.19 -2.29 -12.13
CA LYS A 68 -18.84 -2.04 -11.68
C LYS A 68 -18.69 -0.78 -10.80
N LYS A 69 -19.66 0.14 -10.80
CA LYS A 69 -19.58 1.42 -10.09
C LYS A 69 -20.23 1.41 -8.70
N SER A 70 -20.87 0.31 -8.30
CA SER A 70 -21.56 0.22 -7.01
C SER A 70 -21.02 -0.95 -6.20
N LEU A 71 -20.78 -0.71 -4.92
CA LEU A 71 -20.33 -1.77 -4.02
C LEU A 71 -21.47 -2.73 -3.68
N VAL A 72 -22.72 -2.25 -3.55
CA VAL A 72 -23.92 -3.11 -3.47
C VAL A 72 -24.00 -4.08 -4.65
N ASP A 73 -23.76 -3.61 -5.87
CA ASP A 73 -23.78 -4.46 -7.07
C ASP A 73 -22.71 -5.55 -7.02
N ILE A 74 -21.49 -5.18 -6.62
CA ILE A 74 -20.40 -6.16 -6.43
C ILE A 74 -20.78 -7.18 -5.35
N GLY A 75 -21.40 -6.75 -4.25
CA GLY A 75 -21.84 -7.60 -3.15
C GLY A 75 -22.96 -8.58 -3.55
N ILE A 76 -23.99 -8.09 -4.26
CA ILE A 76 -25.09 -8.92 -4.78
C ILE A 76 -24.56 -9.98 -5.73
N GLU A 77 -23.65 -9.62 -6.64
CA GLU A 77 -23.09 -10.57 -7.60
C GLU A 77 -22.15 -11.58 -6.95
N LEU A 78 -21.42 -11.16 -5.92
CA LEU A 78 -20.61 -12.07 -5.12
C LEU A 78 -21.50 -13.06 -4.36
N ALA A 79 -22.66 -12.61 -3.87
CA ALA A 79 -23.66 -13.49 -3.30
C ALA A 79 -24.25 -14.44 -4.36
N ARG A 80 -24.63 -13.96 -5.56
CA ARG A 80 -25.15 -14.81 -6.66
C ARG A 80 -24.21 -15.93 -7.05
N LEU A 81 -22.91 -15.65 -7.17
CA LEU A 81 -21.91 -16.65 -7.57
C LEU A 81 -21.62 -17.70 -6.49
N ASN A 82 -21.80 -17.36 -5.21
CA ASN A 82 -21.49 -18.23 -4.08
C ASN A 82 -22.73 -18.83 -3.40
N ALA A 83 -23.92 -18.30 -3.67
CA ALA A 83 -25.17 -18.78 -3.11
C ALA A 83 -25.57 -20.08 -3.81
N ARG A 84 -25.37 -21.21 -3.12
CA ARG A 84 -25.78 -22.52 -3.62
C ARG A 84 -27.29 -22.72 -3.71
N ASN A 85 -28.13 -21.83 -3.15
CA ASN A 85 -29.58 -22.05 -2.97
C ASN A 85 -30.44 -20.78 -2.64
N GLN A 86 -30.04 -19.55 -3.01
CA GLN A 86 -30.90 -18.38 -2.76
C GLN A 86 -31.66 -17.96 -4.02
N ASN A 87 -32.95 -17.65 -3.87
CA ASN A 87 -33.77 -17.07 -4.92
C ASN A 87 -33.32 -15.63 -5.19
N ASP A 88 -33.19 -15.28 -6.47
CA ASP A 88 -32.72 -13.97 -6.95
C ASP A 88 -33.52 -12.79 -6.35
N GLU A 89 -34.81 -13.01 -6.10
CA GLU A 89 -35.74 -12.04 -5.53
C GLU A 89 -35.32 -11.55 -4.13
N SER A 90 -34.69 -12.40 -3.30
CA SER A 90 -34.21 -12.00 -1.97
C SER A 90 -32.99 -11.09 -2.03
N LEU A 91 -32.13 -11.27 -3.04
CA LEU A 91 -30.96 -10.44 -3.28
C LEU A 91 -31.36 -9.07 -3.85
N ASP A 92 -32.38 -9.04 -4.70
CA ASP A 92 -32.94 -7.79 -5.21
C ASP A 92 -33.62 -6.97 -4.10
N LEU A 93 -34.31 -7.62 -3.15
CA LEU A 93 -34.87 -6.96 -1.97
C LEU A 93 -33.79 -6.40 -1.02
N ALA A 94 -32.61 -7.02 -0.97
CA ALA A 94 -31.50 -6.55 -0.13
C ALA A 94 -30.79 -5.30 -0.68
N ARG A 95 -31.03 -4.94 -1.95
CA ARG A 95 -30.36 -3.82 -2.62
C ARG A 95 -30.61 -2.47 -1.96
N ALA A 96 -31.87 -2.13 -1.67
CA ALA A 96 -32.22 -0.84 -1.07
C ALA A 96 -31.63 -0.71 0.36
N PRO A 97 -31.81 -1.69 1.26
CA PRO A 97 -31.16 -1.66 2.59
C PRO A 97 -29.63 -1.52 2.53
N LEU A 98 -28.96 -2.21 1.61
CA LEU A 98 -27.50 -2.10 1.47
C LEU A 98 -27.07 -0.73 0.95
N THR A 99 -27.88 -0.11 0.09
CA THR A 99 -27.60 1.26 -0.41
C THR A 99 -27.78 2.28 0.70
N ASP A 100 -28.84 2.16 1.50
CA ASP A 100 -29.09 3.02 2.67
C ASP A 100 -27.96 2.88 3.70
N LEU A 101 -27.41 1.67 3.87
CA LEU A 101 -26.25 1.44 4.73
C LEU A 101 -25.00 2.16 4.23
N GLU A 102 -24.72 2.12 2.93
CA GLU A 102 -23.57 2.82 2.34
C GLU A 102 -23.66 4.33 2.60
N GLU A 103 -24.83 4.92 2.39
CA GLU A 103 -25.08 6.34 2.68
C GLU A 103 -24.94 6.64 4.18
N ALA A 104 -25.53 5.80 5.04
CA ALA A 104 -25.47 5.99 6.49
C ALA A 104 -24.05 5.88 7.04
N LEU A 105 -23.19 5.06 6.44
CA LEU A 105 -21.78 4.91 6.79
C LEU A 105 -20.88 5.95 6.06
N GLY A 106 -21.45 6.82 5.23
CA GLY A 106 -20.71 7.86 4.51
C GLY A 106 -19.79 7.31 3.42
N ILE A 107 -20.06 6.10 2.91
CA ILE A 107 -19.26 5.48 1.87
C ILE A 107 -19.67 6.06 0.51
N LEU A 108 -18.68 6.52 -0.24
CA LEU A 108 -18.85 6.78 -1.67
C LEU A 108 -18.70 5.45 -2.44
N SER A 109 -19.82 4.81 -2.78
CA SER A 109 -19.87 3.45 -3.37
C SER A 109 -18.98 3.31 -4.61
N ARG A 110 -18.89 4.37 -5.42
CA ARG A 110 -18.05 4.40 -6.63
C ARG A 110 -16.56 4.39 -6.33
N GLU A 111 -16.13 5.13 -5.32
CA GLU A 111 -14.72 5.19 -4.89
C GLU A 111 -14.32 3.89 -4.19
N ALA A 112 -15.19 3.38 -3.32
CA ALA A 112 -15.04 2.09 -2.68
C ALA A 112 -14.91 0.94 -3.69
N ALA A 113 -15.83 0.90 -4.67
CA ALA A 113 -15.80 -0.07 -5.75
C ALA A 113 -14.52 0.06 -6.58
N TYR A 114 -14.04 1.30 -6.80
CA TYR A 114 -12.79 1.57 -7.51
C TYR A 114 -11.58 0.97 -6.80
N HIS A 115 -11.40 1.22 -5.50
CA HIS A 115 -10.28 0.68 -4.72
C HIS A 115 -10.25 -0.85 -4.66
N LEU A 116 -11.40 -1.51 -4.63
CA LEU A 116 -11.47 -2.98 -4.62
C LEU A 116 -10.97 -3.61 -5.94
N ARG A 117 -11.04 -2.86 -7.05
CA ARG A 117 -10.63 -3.30 -8.40
C ARG A 117 -9.17 -3.07 -8.74
N PHE A 118 -8.39 -2.42 -7.86
CA PHE A 118 -7.08 -1.82 -8.16
C PHE A 118 -5.95 -2.84 -8.48
N HIS A 119 -6.29 -3.98 -9.09
CA HIS A 119 -5.37 -4.91 -9.74
C HIS A 119 -5.70 -5.20 -11.21
N GLN A 120 -6.81 -4.71 -11.78
CA GLN A 120 -7.29 -5.25 -13.07
C GLN A 120 -7.60 -4.28 -14.21
N GLN A 121 -7.25 -3.00 -14.16
CA GLN A 121 -7.27 -2.18 -15.39
C GLN A 121 -6.09 -1.22 -15.47
N ASP A 122 -5.38 -1.33 -16.59
CA ASP A 122 -4.70 -0.23 -17.25
C ASP A 122 -5.56 1.04 -17.17
N SER A 123 -4.93 2.13 -16.78
CA SER A 123 -5.50 3.46 -16.57
C SER A 123 -6.57 3.81 -17.60
N MET A 124 -7.85 3.69 -17.22
CA MET A 124 -8.95 4.38 -17.90
C MET A 124 -8.98 5.83 -17.41
N ALA A 125 -7.95 6.60 -17.76
CA ALA A 125 -8.10 8.04 -17.85
C ALA A 125 -9.18 8.31 -18.90
N GLY A 126 -10.19 9.10 -18.52
CA GLY A 126 -11.25 9.51 -19.42
C GLY A 126 -10.66 10.14 -20.68
N THR A 127 -11.37 9.94 -21.78
CA THR A 127 -11.24 10.69 -23.03
C THR A 127 -11.55 12.18 -22.79
N GLU A 128 -10.69 12.87 -22.05
CA GLU A 128 -10.45 14.30 -22.24
C GLU A 128 -9.18 14.39 -23.10
N GLU A 129 -9.21 15.25 -24.13
CA GLU A 129 -8.08 15.46 -25.04
C GLU A 129 -6.81 15.82 -24.25
N THR A 130 -5.99 14.81 -23.99
CA THR A 130 -4.76 14.87 -23.22
C THR A 130 -3.59 15.28 -24.11
N GLY A 131 -3.81 16.24 -25.00
CA GLY A 131 -2.74 16.73 -25.91
C GLY A 131 -1.58 17.39 -25.17
N ASN A 132 -1.82 17.91 -23.96
CA ASN A 132 -0.83 18.66 -23.16
C ASN A 132 -0.55 18.07 -21.76
N SER A 133 -1.18 16.96 -21.38
CA SER A 133 -1.04 16.44 -20.00
C SER A 133 0.32 15.79 -19.75
N GLU A 134 0.89 15.12 -20.75
CA GLU A 134 2.24 14.54 -20.62
C GLU A 134 3.33 15.61 -20.50
N LEU A 135 3.19 16.71 -21.27
CA LEU A 135 4.08 17.87 -21.19
C LEU A 135 3.99 18.52 -19.80
N LEU A 136 2.78 18.84 -19.32
CA LEU A 136 2.56 19.39 -17.96
C LEU A 136 3.08 18.46 -16.86
N ALA A 137 2.86 17.14 -16.98
CA ALA A 137 3.35 16.18 -15.99
C ALA A 137 4.88 16.11 -15.97
N SER A 138 5.53 16.24 -17.13
CA SER A 138 6.99 16.30 -17.22
C SER A 138 7.55 17.59 -16.62
N GLU A 139 6.93 18.75 -16.90
CA GLU A 139 7.33 20.05 -16.37
C GLU A 139 7.17 20.12 -14.85
N VAL A 140 6.03 19.67 -14.31
CA VAL A 140 5.79 19.60 -12.87
C VAL A 140 6.77 18.63 -12.21
N ARG A 141 7.07 17.49 -12.84
CA ARG A 141 8.06 16.55 -12.30
C ARG A 141 9.45 17.18 -12.25
N GLU A 142 9.90 17.82 -13.31
CA GLU A 142 11.20 18.49 -13.31
C GLU A 142 11.27 19.59 -12.26
N LEU A 143 10.20 20.36 -12.08
CA LEU A 143 10.11 21.39 -11.05
C LEU A 143 10.23 20.81 -9.64
N LEU A 144 9.53 19.69 -9.36
CA LEU A 144 9.55 19.05 -8.05
C LEU A 144 10.86 18.32 -7.75
N GLU A 145 11.47 17.69 -8.75
CA GLU A 145 12.74 16.95 -8.59
C GLU A 145 13.95 17.89 -8.53
N GLY A 146 13.85 19.09 -9.10
CA GLY A 146 14.84 20.15 -9.03
C GLY A 146 16.24 19.69 -9.49
N ASP A 147 17.28 20.20 -8.82
CA ASP A 147 18.69 19.89 -9.15
C ASP A 147 19.04 18.40 -8.97
N ASN A 148 18.25 17.68 -8.18
CA ASN A 148 18.52 16.30 -7.80
C ASN A 148 17.88 15.28 -8.75
N LYS A 149 17.21 15.74 -9.81
CA LYS A 149 16.42 14.90 -10.72
C LYS A 149 17.15 13.68 -11.27
N ASP A 150 18.43 13.80 -11.59
CA ASP A 150 19.20 12.68 -12.15
C ASP A 150 19.48 11.60 -11.10
N LEU A 151 19.77 12.01 -9.85
CA LEU A 151 19.94 11.08 -8.74
C LEU A 151 18.62 10.41 -8.36
N ILE A 152 17.53 11.18 -8.29
CA ILE A 152 16.17 10.66 -8.05
C ILE A 152 15.81 9.63 -9.13
N ARG A 153 16.05 9.95 -10.40
CA ARG A 153 15.79 9.03 -11.53
C ARG A 153 16.63 7.78 -11.42
N LYS A 154 17.93 7.90 -11.10
CA LYS A 154 18.82 6.75 -10.90
C LYS A 154 18.31 5.80 -9.81
N VAL A 155 17.92 6.36 -8.65
CA VAL A 155 17.38 5.56 -7.54
C VAL A 155 16.06 4.89 -7.96
N LYS A 156 15.13 5.62 -8.61
CA LYS A 156 13.86 5.06 -9.11
C LYS A 156 14.07 3.92 -10.11
N ILE A 157 15.06 4.01 -11.00
CA ILE A 157 15.41 2.93 -11.94
C ILE A 157 15.84 1.69 -11.17
N ILE A 158 16.71 1.83 -10.17
CA ILE A 158 17.18 0.70 -9.34
C ILE A 158 16.03 0.06 -8.57
N LEU A 159 15.15 0.88 -7.97
CA LEU A 159 13.97 0.41 -7.23
C LEU A 159 12.92 -0.26 -8.13
N SER A 160 13.00 -0.06 -9.45
CA SER A 160 12.12 -0.71 -10.43
C SER A 160 12.63 -2.10 -10.85
N ASP A 161 13.83 -2.50 -10.43
CA ASP A 161 14.38 -3.83 -10.72
C ASP A 161 13.57 -4.93 -9.98
N PRO A 162 13.32 -6.11 -10.60
CA PRO A 162 12.60 -7.21 -9.97
C PRO A 162 13.20 -7.69 -8.63
N GLU A 163 14.50 -7.52 -8.39
CA GLU A 163 15.11 -7.83 -7.09
C GLU A 163 14.60 -6.93 -5.95
N PHE A 164 14.04 -5.76 -6.27
CA PHE A 164 13.35 -4.85 -5.35
C PHE A 164 11.83 -5.12 -5.27
N ALA A 165 11.31 -6.20 -5.85
CA ALA A 165 9.89 -6.52 -5.70
C ALA A 165 9.50 -6.74 -4.22
N TYR A 166 8.39 -6.12 -3.78
CA TYR A 166 7.91 -6.21 -2.40
C TYR A 166 7.79 -7.65 -1.90
N TYR A 167 8.29 -7.89 -0.68
CA TYR A 167 8.12 -9.16 0.01
C TYR A 167 6.62 -9.47 0.25
N GLN A 168 6.15 -10.60 -0.29
CA GLN A 168 4.73 -11.01 -0.22
C GLN A 168 4.42 -12.01 0.90
N GLY A 169 5.43 -12.46 1.65
CA GLY A 169 5.24 -13.42 2.74
C GLY A 169 4.83 -12.76 4.06
N GLU A 170 4.62 -13.59 5.09
CA GLU A 170 4.17 -13.14 6.42
C GLU A 170 5.26 -13.21 7.50
N SER A 171 6.42 -13.80 7.18
CA SER A 171 7.51 -14.02 8.14
C SER A 171 8.30 -12.74 8.35
N LYS A 172 8.19 -12.17 9.56
CA LYS A 172 9.02 -11.02 9.98
C LYS A 172 10.52 -11.28 9.83
N ARG A 173 10.97 -12.53 10.01
CA ARG A 173 12.38 -12.89 9.89
C ARG A 173 12.84 -12.78 8.44
N GLU A 174 12.09 -13.37 7.52
CA GLU A 174 12.39 -13.33 6.08
C GLU A 174 12.29 -11.92 5.53
N TYR A 175 11.32 -11.12 5.98
CA TYR A 175 11.23 -9.71 5.59
C TYR A 175 12.47 -8.90 6.04
N ARG A 176 13.02 -9.17 7.23
CA ARG A 176 14.26 -8.53 7.69
C ARG A 176 15.47 -8.94 6.86
N GLU A 177 15.54 -10.20 6.46
CA GLU A 177 16.59 -10.71 5.56
C GLU A 177 16.47 -10.06 4.17
N GLN A 178 15.26 -9.90 3.65
CA GLN A 178 15.00 -9.19 2.39
C GLN A 178 15.43 -7.71 2.46
N VAL A 179 15.05 -7.01 3.53
CA VAL A 179 15.43 -5.60 3.75
C VAL A 179 16.95 -5.45 3.85
N LEU A 180 17.64 -6.39 4.51
CA LEU A 180 19.10 -6.41 4.56
C LEU A 180 19.69 -6.57 3.15
N LYS A 181 19.16 -7.49 2.35
CA LYS A 181 19.60 -7.74 0.97
C LYS A 181 19.44 -6.50 0.09
N TRP A 182 18.30 -5.81 0.16
CA TRP A 182 18.12 -4.53 -0.55
C TRP A 182 19.12 -3.47 -0.11
N CYS A 183 19.38 -3.37 1.20
CA CYS A 183 20.36 -2.43 1.74
C CYS A 183 21.78 -2.71 1.21
N GLN A 184 22.14 -4.00 1.05
CA GLN A 184 23.42 -4.41 0.46
C GLN A 184 23.50 -4.02 -1.01
N TYR A 185 22.47 -4.29 -1.81
CA TYR A 185 22.42 -3.84 -3.20
C TYR A 185 22.56 -2.33 -3.35
N LEU A 186 21.90 -1.55 -2.49
CA LEU A 186 22.06 -0.08 -2.49
C LEU A 186 23.49 0.35 -2.14
N ALA A 187 24.17 -0.37 -1.25
CA ALA A 187 25.57 -0.15 -0.92
C ALA A 187 26.50 -0.46 -2.10
N GLU A 188 26.25 -1.57 -2.82
CA GLU A 188 26.98 -1.96 -4.04
C GLU A 188 26.82 -0.92 -5.16
N GLN A 189 25.68 -0.23 -5.23
CA GLN A 189 25.46 0.91 -6.14
C GLN A 189 26.18 2.19 -5.72
N GLY A 190 26.88 2.17 -4.57
CA GLY A 190 27.66 3.28 -4.02
C GLY A 190 26.82 4.29 -3.24
N PHE A 191 25.54 4.01 -2.96
CA PHE A 191 24.70 4.96 -2.23
C PHE A 191 25.02 5.00 -0.73
N GLY A 192 25.51 3.90 -0.17
CA GLY A 192 25.86 3.81 1.26
C GLY A 192 26.98 4.75 1.69
N SER A 193 27.97 4.99 0.82
CA SER A 193 29.11 5.88 1.09
C SER A 193 28.90 7.32 0.58
N LEU A 194 27.76 7.66 -0.03
CA LEU A 194 27.60 8.89 -0.83
C LEU A 194 28.02 10.17 -0.08
N ALA A 195 27.64 10.29 1.19
CA ALA A 195 27.98 11.43 2.04
C ALA A 195 29.39 11.38 2.67
N TYR A 196 30.12 10.27 2.54
CA TYR A 196 31.42 10.09 3.16
C TYR A 196 32.55 10.72 2.34
N PRO A 197 33.73 10.92 2.95
CA PRO A 197 34.93 11.34 2.25
C PRO A 197 35.33 10.42 1.09
N LYS A 198 35.99 11.01 0.08
CA LYS A 198 36.49 10.28 -1.09
C LYS A 198 37.44 9.14 -0.75
N PHE A 199 38.26 9.27 0.30
CA PHE A 199 39.16 8.18 0.71
C PHE A 199 38.40 6.93 1.20
N ALA A 200 37.17 7.11 1.67
CA ALA A 200 36.28 6.03 2.10
C ALA A 200 35.35 5.53 0.97
N GLY A 201 35.59 5.96 -0.28
CA GLY A 201 34.76 5.60 -1.43
C GLY A 201 33.48 6.42 -1.56
N GLY A 202 33.37 7.56 -0.85
CA GLY A 202 32.24 8.47 -0.95
C GLY A 202 32.45 9.64 -1.91
N GLN A 203 31.48 10.57 -1.93
CA GLN A 203 31.49 11.76 -2.77
C GLN A 203 31.41 13.07 -1.97
N GLU A 204 31.40 12.98 -0.63
CA GLU A 204 31.16 14.11 0.28
C GLU A 204 29.82 14.81 0.01
N ASP A 205 28.85 14.07 -0.54
CA ASP A 205 27.57 14.61 -0.99
C ASP A 205 26.45 14.33 0.02
N MET A 206 26.35 15.21 1.01
CA MET A 206 25.29 15.14 2.03
C MET A 206 23.90 15.38 1.43
N LYS A 207 23.79 16.28 0.45
CA LYS A 207 22.52 16.58 -0.23
C LYS A 207 22.03 15.34 -0.97
N GLY A 208 22.90 14.70 -1.74
CA GLY A 208 22.62 13.46 -2.45
C GLY A 208 22.22 12.33 -1.51
N TYR A 209 22.86 12.19 -0.36
CA TYR A 209 22.46 11.18 0.63
C TYR A 209 21.00 11.34 1.09
N PHE A 210 20.58 12.56 1.42
CA PHE A 210 19.18 12.80 1.80
C PHE A 210 18.21 12.64 0.62
N THR A 211 18.62 12.98 -0.60
CA THR A 211 17.84 12.68 -1.82
C THR A 211 17.63 11.18 -2.00
N VAL A 212 18.65 10.36 -1.78
CA VAL A 212 18.51 8.89 -1.80
C VAL A 212 17.50 8.46 -0.74
N MET A 213 17.67 8.89 0.52
CA MET A 213 16.75 8.55 1.61
C MET A 213 15.29 8.91 1.31
N GLU A 214 15.04 10.13 0.84
CA GLU A 214 13.72 10.58 0.42
C GLU A 214 13.16 9.69 -0.68
N THR A 215 13.96 9.38 -1.70
CA THR A 215 13.52 8.57 -2.83
C THR A 215 13.25 7.11 -2.44
N LEU A 216 14.06 6.53 -1.55
CA LEU A 216 13.86 5.18 -1.01
C LEU A 216 12.54 5.07 -0.24
N SER A 217 12.07 6.17 0.36
CA SER A 217 10.82 6.21 1.14
C SER A 217 9.57 5.98 0.29
N TYR A 218 9.65 6.20 -1.03
CA TYR A 218 8.57 5.84 -1.96
C TYR A 218 8.43 4.34 -2.18
N HIS A 219 9.44 3.56 -1.82
CA HIS A 219 9.43 2.12 -1.99
C HIS A 219 9.09 1.41 -0.68
N ASP A 220 10.01 1.33 0.28
CA ASP A 220 9.79 0.57 1.51
C ASP A 220 10.37 1.31 2.73
N LEU A 221 9.53 1.51 3.75
CA LEU A 221 9.90 2.28 4.95
C LEU A 221 10.85 1.51 5.88
N SER A 222 10.81 0.17 5.91
CA SER A 222 11.77 -0.59 6.71
C SER A 222 13.17 -0.53 6.09
N MET A 223 13.23 -0.54 4.76
CA MET A 223 14.46 -0.40 3.99
C MET A 223 15.11 0.97 4.18
N VAL A 224 14.36 2.08 4.04
CA VAL A 224 14.93 3.42 4.27
C VAL A 224 15.44 3.58 5.70
N ILE A 225 14.74 3.02 6.70
CA ILE A 225 15.21 3.07 8.09
C ILE A 225 16.47 2.21 8.27
N LYS A 226 16.53 1.01 7.70
CA LYS A 226 17.73 0.16 7.76
C LYS A 226 18.94 0.86 7.12
N PHE A 227 18.75 1.44 5.94
CA PHE A 227 19.77 2.22 5.24
C PHE A 227 20.22 3.43 6.08
N GLY A 228 19.27 4.19 6.61
CA GLY A 228 19.52 5.36 7.45
C GLY A 228 20.25 5.03 8.75
N VAL A 229 19.96 3.91 9.40
CA VAL A 229 20.66 3.46 10.61
C VAL A 229 22.10 3.08 10.29
N GLN A 230 22.32 2.33 9.21
CA GLN A 230 23.65 1.86 8.81
C GLN A 230 24.56 3.02 8.38
N PHE A 231 24.12 3.78 7.39
CA PHE A 231 24.98 4.77 6.74
C PHE A 231 24.87 6.16 7.36
N GLY A 232 23.67 6.52 7.82
CA GLY A 232 23.40 7.78 8.50
C GLY A 232 23.83 7.72 9.95
N LEU A 233 23.10 7.00 10.80
CA LEU A 233 23.33 7.04 12.24
C LEU A 233 24.70 6.46 12.62
N TRP A 234 24.99 5.21 12.28
CA TRP A 234 26.27 4.62 12.64
C TRP A 234 27.42 5.29 11.87
N GLY A 235 27.33 5.33 10.55
CA GLY A 235 28.41 5.84 9.73
C GLY A 235 28.68 7.33 9.85
N MET A 236 27.65 8.18 9.88
CA MET A 236 27.88 9.62 10.10
C MET A 236 28.29 9.92 11.54
N SER A 237 27.92 9.11 12.54
CA SER A 237 28.50 9.26 13.89
C SER A 237 30.00 9.01 13.86
N VAL A 238 30.45 7.97 13.15
CA VAL A 238 31.89 7.74 12.96
C VAL A 238 32.53 8.89 12.18
N TYR A 239 31.87 9.44 11.16
CA TYR A 239 32.41 10.53 10.36
C TYR A 239 32.50 11.88 11.11
N PHE A 240 31.46 12.27 11.84
CA PHE A 240 31.40 13.58 12.51
C PHE A 240 32.06 13.60 13.88
N LEU A 241 32.04 12.48 14.61
CA LEU A 241 32.53 12.40 16.00
C LEU A 241 33.79 11.55 16.11
N GLY A 242 34.20 10.87 15.03
CA GLY A 242 35.39 10.05 14.99
C GLY A 242 36.68 10.86 14.93
N THR A 243 37.78 10.13 15.05
CA THR A 243 39.14 10.65 14.80
C THR A 243 39.64 9.98 13.53
N GLU A 244 40.78 10.45 13.00
CA GLU A 244 41.41 9.86 11.82
C GLU A 244 41.56 8.32 11.92
N LYS A 245 41.92 7.81 13.11
CA LYS A 245 42.00 6.37 13.38
C LYS A 245 40.66 5.65 13.17
N HIS A 246 39.55 6.25 13.60
CA HIS A 246 38.21 5.69 13.40
C HIS A 246 37.81 5.75 11.93
N HIS A 247 38.11 6.86 11.27
CA HIS A 247 37.78 7.08 9.87
C HIS A 247 38.44 6.06 8.95
N GLN A 248 39.76 5.91 9.06
CA GLN A 248 40.54 4.95 8.27
C GLN A 248 40.13 3.50 8.54
N LYS A 249 39.72 3.19 9.78
CA LYS A 249 39.37 1.83 10.16
C LYS A 249 37.98 1.41 9.69
N TYR A 250 37.00 2.31 9.71
CA TYR A 250 35.59 1.91 9.60
C TYR A 250 34.84 2.47 8.40
N LEU A 251 35.11 3.71 7.94
CA LEU A 251 34.18 4.38 7.01
C LEU A 251 34.02 3.67 5.66
N LYS A 252 35.10 3.07 5.15
CA LYS A 252 35.05 2.31 3.89
C LYS A 252 34.14 1.08 4.03
N ASP A 253 34.32 0.32 5.10
CA ASP A 253 33.56 -0.90 5.36
C ASP A 253 32.10 -0.56 5.67
N ILE A 254 31.86 0.49 6.49
CA ILE A 254 30.51 0.98 6.78
C ILE A 254 29.74 1.29 5.50
N GLY A 255 30.36 2.03 4.58
CA GLY A 255 29.73 2.50 3.34
C GLY A 255 29.48 1.42 2.29
N SER A 256 30.13 0.25 2.43
CA SER A 256 30.01 -0.87 1.49
C SER A 256 29.28 -2.11 2.05
N LEU A 257 28.97 -2.10 3.36
CA LEU A 257 28.34 -3.18 4.13
C LEU A 257 29.18 -4.45 4.30
#